data_AF-A0A7C7NLR5-F1
#
_entry.id   AF-A0A7C7NLR5-F1
#
_cell.length_a   1.000
_cell.length_b   1.000
_cell.length_c   1.000
_cell.angle_alpha   90.00
_cell.angle_beta   90.00
_cell.angle_gamma   90.00
#
_symmetry.space_group_name_H-M   'P 1'
#
loop_
_entity.id
_entity.type
_entity.pdbx_description
1 polymer ?
#
loop_
_entity_poly.entity_id
_entity_poly.type
_entity_poly.pdbx_seq_one_letter_code
_entity_poly.pdbx_strand_id
1 'polypeptide(L)'
;MTSSRRDFIRKMSTGLAASSAAAFTLACAPPEDGPQTLTAGDSERLLRPDPNHVEPAPIGYDRLPLEWHQMRVRNLKGRLADRRADAILLSSDQNIVYFTGCFRGSGERSTWSLLPTREDDTVYWYSPGIDRDLIESWWSTQNEYYFGYPHAEGGFPNRGQVVQGPTVNLFEWMLEGLRSRGLGGGTIAVDWTPSAPQTDSIRKVIPGTRFVNVKSMTPITSEEATTCCNLKGLLVRLANAHI
;
A
#
# COMPACT_ATOMS: atom_id res chain seq x y z
N MET A 1 32.15 44.86 -2.95
CA MET A 1 32.88 43.70 -3.51
C MET A 1 31.88 42.78 -4.18
N THR A 2 31.89 42.69 -5.51
CA THR A 2 30.98 41.84 -6.28
C THR A 2 31.67 40.50 -6.58
N SER A 3 31.27 39.44 -5.89
CA SER A 3 31.79 38.08 -6.16
C SER A 3 31.25 37.57 -7.49
N SER A 4 32.12 37.11 -8.40
CA SER A 4 31.69 36.60 -9.71
C SER A 4 31.13 35.17 -9.61
N ARG A 5 30.21 34.80 -10.51
CA ARG A 5 29.66 33.44 -10.63
C ARG A 5 30.76 32.38 -10.83
N ARG A 6 31.88 32.77 -11.45
CA ARG A 6 33.04 31.91 -11.67
C ARG A 6 33.79 31.62 -10.36
N ASP A 7 33.87 32.59 -9.46
CA ASP A 7 34.48 32.41 -8.13
C ASP A 7 33.64 31.51 -7.23
N PHE A 8 32.31 31.61 -7.32
CA PHE A 8 31.40 30.71 -6.62
C PHE A 8 31.55 29.26 -7.08
N ILE A 9 31.55 29.03 -8.41
CA ILE A 9 31.73 27.69 -8.98
C ILE A 9 33.09 27.12 -8.56
N ARG A 10 34.16 27.94 -8.61
CA ARG A 10 35.50 27.48 -8.22
C ARG A 10 35.53 27.04 -6.76
N LYS A 11 34.97 27.84 -5.84
CA LYS A 11 34.89 27.51 -4.40
C LYS A 11 34.01 26.29 -4.11
N MET A 12 32.87 26.14 -4.80
CA MET A 12 32.03 24.93 -4.70
C MET A 12 32.75 23.69 -5.22
N SER A 13 33.47 23.79 -6.34
CA SER A 13 34.26 22.67 -6.87
C SER A 13 35.43 22.30 -5.95
N THR A 14 36.06 23.24 -5.25
CA THR A 14 37.08 22.90 -4.23
C THR A 14 36.47 22.22 -3.02
N GLY A 15 35.27 22.63 -2.59
CA GLY A 15 34.53 21.98 -1.51
C GLY A 15 34.10 20.55 -1.87
N LEU A 16 33.59 20.33 -3.08
CA LEU A 16 33.23 19.01 -3.59
C LEU A 16 34.46 18.12 -3.82
N ALA A 17 35.58 18.67 -4.30
CA ALA A 17 36.83 17.93 -4.44
C ALA A 17 37.38 17.50 -3.08
N ALA A 18 37.35 18.38 -2.07
CA ALA A 18 37.74 18.05 -0.70
C ALA A 18 36.81 16.99 -0.06
N SER A 19 35.50 17.08 -0.33
CA SER A 19 34.51 16.08 0.10
C SER A 19 34.74 14.73 -0.58
N SER A 20 35.05 14.75 -1.88
CA SER A 20 35.34 13.54 -2.65
C SER A 20 36.68 12.93 -2.27
N ALA A 21 37.68 13.74 -1.91
CA ALA A 21 38.96 13.26 -1.40
C ALA A 21 38.82 12.67 0.00
N ALA A 22 38.00 13.27 0.88
CA ALA A 22 37.67 12.70 2.18
C ALA A 22 36.90 11.37 2.06
N ALA A 23 35.97 11.30 1.10
CA ALA A 23 35.25 10.06 0.76
C ALA A 23 36.16 9.02 0.09
N PHE A 24 37.12 9.43 -0.75
CA PHE A 24 38.12 8.54 -1.34
C PHE A 24 39.12 8.05 -0.29
N THR A 25 39.51 8.87 0.69
CA THR A 25 40.37 8.44 1.81
C THR A 25 39.65 7.51 2.77
N LEU A 26 38.31 7.63 2.92
CA LEU A 26 37.49 6.63 3.61
C LEU A 26 37.31 5.35 2.78
N ALA A 27 37.28 5.45 1.46
CA ALA A 27 37.15 4.30 0.55
C ALA A 27 38.49 3.61 0.18
N CYS A 28 39.62 4.27 0.44
CA CYS A 28 40.97 3.80 0.09
C CYS A 28 41.92 3.80 1.29
N ALA A 29 41.40 3.69 2.52
CA ALA A 29 42.23 3.32 3.66
C ALA A 29 42.94 2.00 3.35
N PRO A 30 44.26 1.88 3.57
CA PRO A 30 44.98 0.64 3.36
C PRO A 30 44.39 -0.44 4.28
N PRO A 31 44.29 -1.70 3.82
CA PRO A 31 43.85 -2.78 4.68
C PRO A 31 44.88 -2.92 5.80
N GLU A 32 44.49 -2.63 7.04
CA GLU A 32 45.31 -3.03 8.19
C GLU A 32 45.46 -4.55 8.17
N ASP A 33 46.67 -5.04 8.40
CA ASP A 33 47.03 -6.45 8.33
C ASP A 33 46.09 -7.33 9.19
N GLY A 34 45.16 -7.98 8.51
CA GLY A 34 44.16 -8.91 9.06
C GLY A 34 42.88 -8.88 8.22
N PRO A 35 42.09 -9.96 8.15
CA PRO A 35 40.80 -9.92 7.48
C PRO A 35 39.87 -9.02 8.27
N GLN A 36 39.88 -7.71 8.00
CA GLN A 36 38.80 -6.81 8.36
C GLN A 36 37.64 -7.13 7.43
N THR A 37 36.97 -8.23 7.74
CA THR A 37 35.56 -8.44 7.45
C THR A 37 34.88 -7.12 7.74
N LEU A 38 34.37 -6.42 6.72
CA LEU A 38 33.28 -5.49 6.95
C LEU A 38 32.18 -6.35 7.57
N THR A 39 32.12 -6.38 8.89
CA THR A 39 31.10 -7.10 9.63
C THR A 39 29.79 -6.46 9.25
N ALA A 40 29.09 -7.08 8.30
CA ALA A 40 27.67 -6.87 8.17
C ALA A 40 27.06 -7.14 9.56
N GLY A 41 26.57 -6.11 10.25
CA GLY A 41 25.77 -6.31 11.47
C GLY A 41 26.01 -5.39 12.67
N ASP A 42 27.05 -4.55 12.74
CA ASP A 42 27.34 -3.83 14.00
C ASP A 42 26.50 -2.55 14.25
N SER A 43 25.48 -2.27 13.42
CA SER A 43 24.55 -1.14 13.62
C SER A 43 23.84 -1.19 14.98
N GLU A 44 23.65 -2.41 15.52
CA GLU A 44 23.11 -2.66 16.85
C GLU A 44 23.92 -2.02 17.98
N ARG A 45 25.22 -1.79 17.79
CA ARG A 45 26.10 -1.12 18.78
C ARG A 45 25.83 0.39 18.89
N LEU A 46 25.07 0.96 17.94
CA LEU A 46 24.55 2.33 18.03
C LEU A 46 23.34 2.42 18.95
N LEU A 47 22.70 1.28 19.27
CA LEU A 47 21.57 1.24 20.18
C LEU A 47 22.08 1.33 21.62
N ARG A 48 21.51 2.25 22.41
CA ARG A 48 21.81 2.37 23.84
C ARG A 48 21.11 1.23 24.58
N PRO A 49 21.82 0.42 25.41
CA PRO A 49 21.17 -0.54 26.27
C PRO A 49 20.25 0.17 27.26
N ASP A 50 18.97 -0.20 27.29
CA ASP A 50 18.01 0.26 28.28
C ASP A 50 17.59 -0.92 29.17
N PRO A 51 18.00 -0.97 30.45
CA PRO A 51 17.63 -2.06 31.35
C PRO A 51 16.12 -2.11 31.66
N ASN A 52 15.38 -1.06 31.31
CA ASN A 52 13.92 -1.00 31.43
C ASN A 52 13.21 -1.21 30.08
N HIS A 53 13.91 -1.68 29.05
CA HIS A 53 13.30 -1.97 27.76
C HIS A 53 12.23 -3.05 27.93
N VAL A 54 11.00 -2.74 27.54
CA VAL A 54 9.89 -3.70 27.56
C VAL A 54 10.16 -4.83 26.56
N GLU A 55 9.82 -6.06 26.92
CA GLU A 55 9.90 -7.16 25.96
C GLU A 55 9.02 -6.86 24.74
N PRO A 56 9.54 -6.97 23.51
CA PRO A 56 8.74 -6.80 22.31
C PRO A 56 7.57 -7.77 22.30
N ALA A 57 6.43 -7.33 21.77
CA ALA A 57 5.30 -8.22 21.56
C ALA A 57 5.71 -9.41 20.67
N PRO A 58 5.17 -10.61 20.90
CA PRO A 58 5.41 -11.74 20.02
C PRO A 58 5.10 -11.41 18.56
N ILE A 59 5.90 -11.95 17.64
CA ILE A 59 5.66 -11.79 16.20
C ILE A 59 4.24 -12.28 15.87
N GLY A 60 3.47 -11.42 15.19
CA GLY A 60 2.09 -11.71 14.81
C GLY A 60 1.02 -11.22 15.79
N TYR A 61 1.40 -10.64 16.93
CA TYR A 61 0.44 -10.08 17.89
C TYR A 61 -0.32 -8.85 17.35
N ASP A 62 0.31 -8.07 16.47
CA ASP A 62 -0.21 -6.77 16.02
C ASP A 62 -1.31 -6.85 14.94
N ARG A 63 -1.54 -8.04 14.37
CA ARG A 63 -2.48 -8.23 13.25
C ARG A 63 -3.50 -9.30 13.57
N LEU A 64 -4.75 -9.08 13.14
CA LEU A 64 -5.74 -10.15 13.15
C LEU A 64 -5.33 -11.24 12.13
N PRO A 65 -5.65 -12.52 12.40
CA PRO A 65 -5.34 -13.60 11.47
C PRO A 65 -5.98 -13.41 10.09
N LEU A 66 -5.35 -13.96 9.06
CA LEU A 66 -5.86 -13.90 7.69
C LEU A 66 -7.29 -14.48 7.59
N GLU A 67 -7.58 -15.60 8.25
CA GLU A 67 -8.90 -16.21 8.20
C GLU A 67 -10.01 -15.29 8.74
N TRP A 68 -9.67 -14.37 9.65
CA TRP A 68 -10.62 -13.39 10.17
C TRP A 68 -11.05 -12.42 9.06
N HIS A 69 -10.09 -11.93 8.27
CA HIS A 69 -10.35 -11.03 7.14
C HIS A 69 -11.14 -11.73 6.04
N GLN A 70 -10.75 -12.95 5.67
CA GLN A 70 -11.47 -13.78 4.70
C GLN A 70 -12.92 -14.06 5.13
N MET A 71 -13.15 -14.39 6.41
CA MET A 71 -14.49 -14.53 6.97
C MET A 71 -15.30 -13.23 6.83
N ARG A 72 -14.72 -12.07 7.10
CA ARG A 72 -15.40 -10.78 6.92
C ARG A 72 -15.77 -10.51 5.47
N VAL A 73 -14.90 -10.87 4.53
CA VAL A 73 -15.20 -10.78 3.08
C VAL A 73 -16.36 -11.71 2.71
N ARG A 74 -16.36 -12.96 3.18
CA ARG A 74 -17.47 -13.90 2.94
C ARG A 74 -18.80 -13.36 3.49
N ASN A 75 -18.80 -12.79 4.70
CA ASN A 75 -19.98 -12.16 5.27
C ASN A 75 -20.46 -10.95 4.45
N LEU A 76 -19.54 -10.12 3.95
CA LEU A 76 -19.89 -9.00 3.07
C LEU A 76 -20.50 -9.49 1.74
N LYS A 77 -19.91 -10.52 1.13
CA LYS A 77 -20.46 -11.16 -0.09
C LYS A 77 -21.89 -11.66 0.14
N GLY A 78 -22.14 -12.32 1.27
CA GLY A 78 -23.49 -12.77 1.66
C GLY A 78 -24.49 -11.63 1.77
N ARG A 79 -24.12 -10.51 2.42
CA ARG A 79 -24.96 -9.30 2.53
C ARG A 79 -25.25 -8.63 1.18
N LEU A 80 -24.39 -8.86 0.19
CA LEU A 80 -24.50 -8.28 -1.16
C LEU A 80 -25.19 -9.20 -2.17
N ALA A 81 -25.63 -10.39 -1.76
CA ALA A 81 -26.33 -11.34 -2.63
C ALA A 81 -27.57 -10.70 -3.30
N ASP A 82 -28.37 -9.96 -2.53
CA ASP A 82 -29.57 -9.27 -3.04
C ASP A 82 -29.26 -8.15 -4.05
N ARG A 83 -28.04 -7.61 -4.01
CA ARG A 83 -27.58 -6.56 -4.93
C ARG A 83 -27.06 -7.12 -6.24
N ARG A 84 -26.93 -8.45 -6.35
CA ARG A 84 -26.37 -9.16 -7.52
C ARG A 84 -25.02 -8.57 -7.95
N ALA A 85 -24.17 -8.24 -6.98
CA ALA A 85 -22.84 -7.73 -7.26
C ALA A 85 -21.95 -8.89 -7.73
N ASP A 86 -21.25 -8.70 -8.83
CA ASP A 86 -20.29 -9.65 -9.41
C ASP A 86 -18.90 -9.52 -8.74
N ALA A 87 -18.60 -8.32 -8.23
CA ALA A 87 -17.40 -8.06 -7.46
C ALA A 87 -17.60 -6.90 -6.49
N ILE A 88 -16.73 -6.82 -5.49
CA ILE A 88 -16.61 -5.71 -4.54
C ILE A 88 -15.26 -5.05 -4.80
N LEU A 89 -15.26 -3.76 -5.09
CA LEU A 89 -14.07 -2.97 -5.33
C LEU A 89 -13.94 -1.94 -4.20
N LEU A 90 -12.89 -2.04 -3.41
CA LEU A 90 -12.61 -1.17 -2.28
C LEU A 90 -11.56 -0.14 -2.65
N SER A 91 -11.78 1.12 -2.30
CA SER A 91 -10.80 2.20 -2.45
C SER A 91 -10.47 2.91 -1.13
N SER A 92 -11.31 2.79 -0.10
CA SER A 92 -11.01 3.39 1.21
C SER A 92 -9.90 2.62 1.89
N ASP A 93 -8.84 3.31 2.32
CA ASP A 93 -7.73 2.70 3.06
C ASP A 93 -8.20 1.88 4.25
N GLN A 94 -9.18 2.41 5.00
CA GLN A 94 -9.67 1.74 6.19
C GLN A 94 -10.46 0.47 5.84
N ASN A 95 -11.26 0.48 4.76
CA ASN A 95 -11.98 -0.72 4.33
C ASN A 95 -11.03 -1.75 3.72
N ILE A 96 -10.01 -1.31 2.97
CA ILE A 96 -8.95 -2.17 2.47
C ILE A 96 -8.27 -2.88 3.65
N VAL A 97 -7.83 -2.15 4.68
CA VAL A 97 -7.23 -2.74 5.88
C VAL A 97 -8.20 -3.71 6.57
N TYR A 98 -9.46 -3.30 6.76
CA TYR A 98 -10.45 -4.12 7.45
C TYR A 98 -10.74 -5.44 6.74
N PHE A 99 -10.92 -5.41 5.41
CA PHE A 99 -11.32 -6.59 4.65
C PHE A 99 -10.14 -7.44 4.18
N THR A 100 -8.94 -6.89 4.05
CA THR A 100 -7.79 -7.63 3.51
C THR A 100 -6.69 -7.89 4.54
N GLY A 101 -6.63 -7.10 5.63
CA GLY A 101 -5.52 -7.13 6.58
C GLY A 101 -4.23 -6.47 6.07
N CYS A 102 -4.25 -5.91 4.86
CA CYS A 102 -3.10 -5.21 4.31
C CYS A 102 -3.04 -3.76 4.85
N PHE A 103 -2.11 -3.52 5.77
CA PHE A 103 -1.90 -2.21 6.41
C PHE A 103 -1.19 -1.22 5.47
N ARG A 104 -1.97 -0.62 4.56
CA ARG A 104 -1.49 0.40 3.61
C ARG A 104 -2.36 1.65 3.61
N GLY A 105 -1.77 2.77 3.18
CA GLY A 105 -2.44 4.05 2.95
C GLY A 105 -2.21 4.54 1.51
N SER A 106 -3.24 5.09 0.84
CA SER A 106 -3.16 5.50 -0.57
C SER A 106 -2.59 6.90 -0.73
N GLY A 107 -3.08 7.88 0.04
CA GLY A 107 -2.78 9.28 -0.22
C GLY A 107 -3.05 9.64 -1.70
N GLU A 108 -2.08 10.25 -2.37
CA GLU A 108 -2.14 10.55 -3.81
C GLU A 108 -2.04 9.32 -4.72
N ARG A 109 -1.51 8.21 -4.20
CA ARG A 109 -1.27 6.96 -4.93
C ARG A 109 -2.51 6.08 -4.79
N SER A 110 -3.43 6.25 -5.73
CA SER A 110 -4.66 5.45 -5.74
C SER A 110 -4.35 3.96 -5.72
N THR A 111 -5.12 3.22 -4.93
CA THR A 111 -5.03 1.78 -4.79
C THR A 111 -6.43 1.21 -4.66
N TRP A 112 -6.64 0.05 -5.26
CA TRP A 112 -7.90 -0.67 -5.16
C TRP A 112 -7.67 -2.15 -4.85
N SER A 113 -8.57 -2.73 -4.06
CA SER A 113 -8.67 -4.18 -3.91
C SER A 113 -10.01 -4.67 -4.46
N LEU A 114 -9.95 -5.70 -5.29
CA LEU A 114 -11.08 -6.32 -5.97
C LEU A 114 -11.31 -7.70 -5.37
N LEU A 115 -12.51 -7.91 -4.86
CA LEU A 115 -12.97 -9.16 -4.24
C LEU A 115 -14.11 -9.72 -5.12
N PRO A 116 -13.84 -10.68 -6.01
CA PRO A 116 -14.88 -11.31 -6.84
C PRO A 116 -15.88 -12.04 -5.95
N THR A 117 -17.19 -11.93 -6.23
CA THR A 117 -18.22 -12.57 -5.38
C THR A 117 -18.36 -14.06 -5.63
N ARG A 118 -17.89 -14.55 -6.78
CA ARG A 118 -17.97 -15.96 -7.20
C ARG A 118 -16.74 -16.80 -6.86
N GLU A 119 -15.68 -16.17 -6.36
CA GLU A 119 -14.43 -16.83 -5.98
C GLU A 119 -14.27 -16.71 -4.46
N ASP A 120 -13.86 -17.79 -3.81
CA ASP A 120 -13.52 -17.76 -2.40
C ASP A 120 -12.07 -17.32 -2.20
N ASP A 121 -11.84 -16.60 -1.09
CA ASP A 121 -10.51 -16.24 -0.59
C ASP A 121 -9.56 -15.61 -1.62
N THR A 122 -10.16 -14.91 -2.59
CA THR A 122 -9.47 -14.25 -3.69
C THR A 122 -9.49 -12.74 -3.53
N VAL A 123 -8.34 -12.12 -3.79
CA VAL A 123 -8.19 -10.66 -3.87
C VAL A 123 -7.24 -10.28 -5.00
N TYR A 124 -7.72 -9.44 -5.91
CA TYR A 124 -6.91 -8.83 -6.96
C TYR A 124 -6.61 -7.39 -6.59
N TRP A 125 -5.39 -6.95 -6.84
CA TRP A 125 -4.92 -5.62 -6.45
C TRP A 125 -4.58 -4.75 -7.65
N TYR A 126 -4.86 -3.47 -7.52
CA TYR A 126 -4.41 -2.40 -8.41
C TYR A 126 -3.64 -1.39 -7.56
N SER A 127 -2.31 -1.45 -7.54
CA SER A 127 -1.50 -0.74 -6.53
C SER A 127 -0.37 0.11 -7.12
N PRO A 128 0.21 1.05 -6.34
CA PRO A 128 1.51 1.62 -6.69
C PRO A 128 2.62 0.59 -6.50
N GLY A 129 3.71 0.76 -7.24
CA GLY A 129 4.88 -0.12 -7.19
C GLY A 129 5.62 -0.08 -5.85
N ILE A 130 5.51 1.01 -5.11
CA ILE A 130 6.09 1.14 -3.76
C ILE A 130 5.44 0.17 -2.74
N ASP A 131 4.15 -0.16 -2.93
CA ASP A 131 3.41 -1.06 -2.06
C ASP A 131 3.42 -2.52 -2.56
N ARG A 132 4.06 -2.79 -3.71
CA ARG A 132 4.04 -4.10 -4.36
C ARG A 132 4.43 -5.23 -3.42
N ASP A 133 5.61 -5.12 -2.80
CA ASP A 133 6.15 -6.18 -1.95
C ASP A 133 5.34 -6.33 -0.65
N LEU A 134 4.77 -5.23 -0.13
CA LEU A 134 3.87 -5.26 1.02
C LEU A 134 2.59 -6.04 0.70
N ILE A 135 2.01 -5.81 -0.48
CA ILE A 135 0.77 -6.46 -0.91
C ILE A 135 1.01 -7.93 -1.26
N GLU A 136 2.05 -8.22 -2.03
CA GLU A 136 2.38 -9.57 -2.51
C GLU A 136 2.84 -10.51 -1.39
N SER A 137 3.38 -9.97 -0.28
CA SER A 137 3.78 -10.76 0.90
C SER A 137 2.63 -11.09 1.86
N TRP A 138 1.41 -10.61 1.60
CA TRP A 138 0.23 -10.87 2.42
C TRP A 138 -0.82 -11.66 1.62
N TRP A 139 -2.09 -11.23 1.66
CA TRP A 139 -3.18 -11.80 0.89
C TRP A 139 -3.27 -11.12 -0.47
N SER A 140 -2.75 -11.78 -1.50
CA SER A 140 -2.76 -11.32 -2.88
C SER A 140 -2.85 -12.50 -3.84
N THR A 141 -3.93 -12.57 -4.62
CA THR A 141 -4.05 -13.55 -5.71
C THR A 141 -3.28 -13.08 -6.94
N GLN A 142 -3.40 -11.78 -7.25
CA GLN A 142 -2.60 -11.11 -8.27
C GLN A 142 -2.54 -9.63 -7.94
N ASN A 143 -1.40 -8.99 -8.24
CA ASN A 143 -1.25 -7.56 -8.14
C ASN A 143 -0.87 -6.97 -9.50
N GLU A 144 -1.70 -6.08 -10.01
CA GLU A 144 -1.37 -5.21 -11.13
C GLU A 144 -0.90 -3.89 -10.56
N TYR A 145 0.30 -3.45 -10.94
CA TYR A 145 0.85 -2.22 -10.37
C TYR A 145 1.36 -1.25 -11.43
N TYR A 146 1.17 0.04 -11.15
CA TYR A 146 1.84 1.15 -11.83
C TYR A 146 3.06 1.57 -11.01
N PHE A 147 4.09 2.17 -11.62
CA PHE A 147 5.33 2.44 -10.87
C PHE A 147 5.18 3.49 -9.75
N GLY A 148 4.70 4.69 -10.08
CA GLY A 148 4.56 5.80 -9.15
C GLY A 148 3.52 6.81 -9.64
N TYR A 149 3.27 7.86 -8.86
CA TYR A 149 2.35 8.94 -9.23
C TYR A 149 3.12 10.25 -9.40
N PRO A 150 3.06 10.92 -10.56
CA PRO A 150 2.37 10.49 -11.79
C PRO A 150 3.02 9.27 -12.47
N HIS A 151 2.23 8.53 -13.27
CA HIS A 151 2.68 7.35 -14.02
C HIS A 151 2.68 7.62 -15.53
N ALA A 152 3.70 7.13 -16.23
CA ALA A 152 3.74 7.07 -17.70
C ALA A 152 3.62 5.61 -18.16
N GLU A 153 2.88 5.39 -19.24
CA GLU A 153 2.67 4.05 -19.81
C GLU A 153 4.01 3.38 -20.16
N GLY A 154 4.20 2.13 -19.73
CA GLY A 154 5.46 1.39 -19.90
C GLY A 154 6.63 1.88 -19.02
N GLY A 155 6.44 2.93 -18.22
CA GLY A 155 7.47 3.47 -17.33
C GLY A 155 7.61 2.66 -16.04
N PHE A 156 8.62 1.79 -15.98
CA PHE A 156 9.00 1.03 -14.79
C PHE A 156 10.51 1.14 -14.50
N PRO A 157 10.97 2.24 -13.88
CA PRO A 157 12.37 2.41 -13.49
C PRO A 157 12.95 1.27 -12.65
N ASN A 158 12.17 0.64 -11.77
CA ASN A 158 12.61 -0.55 -11.03
C ASN A 158 12.90 -1.77 -11.91
N ARG A 159 12.41 -1.79 -13.15
CA ARG A 159 12.70 -2.81 -14.17
C ARG A 159 13.71 -2.35 -15.21
N GLY A 160 14.36 -1.20 -15.00
CA GLY A 160 15.24 -0.56 -15.99
C GLY A 160 14.49 0.06 -17.17
N GLN A 161 13.17 0.22 -17.09
CA GLN A 161 12.33 0.77 -18.17
C GLN A 161 12.03 2.23 -17.88
N VAL A 162 12.90 3.11 -18.37
CA VAL A 162 12.74 4.57 -18.21
C VAL A 162 12.12 5.13 -19.48
N VAL A 163 10.84 5.48 -19.40
CA VAL A 163 10.03 6.00 -20.50
C VAL A 163 9.51 7.39 -20.14
N GLN A 164 9.51 8.30 -21.12
CA GLN A 164 8.80 9.57 -21.02
C GLN A 164 7.53 9.48 -21.89
N GLY A 165 6.41 9.94 -21.36
CA GLY A 165 5.13 9.86 -22.04
C GLY A 165 4.04 10.65 -21.32
N PRO A 166 2.81 10.69 -21.87
CA PRO A 166 1.68 11.32 -21.20
C PRO A 166 1.35 10.61 -19.89
N THR A 167 0.79 11.38 -18.95
CA THR A 167 0.32 10.82 -17.67
C THR A 167 -0.86 9.89 -17.90
N VAL A 168 -0.74 8.66 -17.40
CA VAL A 168 -1.82 7.67 -17.41
C VAL A 168 -2.91 8.06 -16.41
N ASN A 169 -4.16 7.97 -16.83
CA ASN A 169 -5.30 8.04 -15.92
C ASN A 169 -5.42 6.71 -15.16
N LEU A 170 -5.00 6.70 -13.89
CA LEU A 170 -4.99 5.50 -13.06
C LEU A 170 -6.38 4.90 -12.82
N PHE A 171 -7.44 5.72 -12.84
CA PHE A 171 -8.80 5.20 -12.70
C PHE A 171 -9.22 4.45 -13.97
N GLU A 172 -8.97 5.02 -15.15
CA GLU A 172 -9.22 4.32 -16.42
C GLU A 172 -8.36 3.05 -16.55
N TRP A 173 -7.10 3.10 -16.14
CA TRP A 173 -6.23 1.92 -16.09
C TRP A 173 -6.79 0.81 -15.19
N MET A 174 -7.30 1.15 -14.00
CA MET A 174 -7.93 0.16 -13.13
C MET A 174 -9.20 -0.42 -13.77
N LEU A 175 -10.04 0.41 -14.42
CA LEU A 175 -11.24 -0.05 -15.12
C LEU A 175 -10.91 -1.00 -16.28
N GLU A 176 -9.81 -0.79 -16.99
CA GLU A 176 -9.29 -1.70 -18.01
C GLU A 176 -8.95 -3.08 -17.42
N GLY A 177 -8.34 -3.10 -16.22
CA GLY A 177 -8.13 -4.33 -15.45
C GLY A 177 -9.44 -5.03 -15.05
N LEU A 178 -10.46 -4.28 -14.62
CA LEU A 178 -11.78 -4.87 -14.34
C LEU A 178 -12.39 -5.49 -15.60
N ARG A 179 -12.25 -4.81 -16.75
CA ARG A 179 -12.76 -5.29 -18.04
C ARG A 179 -12.06 -6.57 -18.48
N SER A 180 -10.73 -6.63 -18.36
CA SER A 180 -9.94 -7.82 -18.73
C SER A 180 -10.31 -9.05 -17.89
N ARG A 181 -10.82 -8.83 -16.67
CA ARG A 181 -11.35 -9.85 -15.77
C ARG A 181 -12.81 -10.25 -16.04
N GLY A 182 -13.41 -9.74 -17.11
CA GLY A 182 -14.77 -10.12 -17.51
C GLY A 182 -15.88 -9.47 -16.69
N LEU A 183 -15.60 -8.39 -15.95
CA LEU A 183 -16.61 -7.67 -15.17
C LEU A 183 -17.41 -6.64 -15.99
N GLY A 184 -17.22 -6.61 -17.31
CA GLY A 184 -17.96 -5.72 -18.20
C GLY A 184 -19.45 -6.06 -18.27
N GLY A 185 -20.32 -5.04 -18.15
CA GLY A 185 -21.77 -5.22 -18.17
C GLY A 185 -22.38 -5.73 -16.86
N GLY A 186 -21.55 -6.05 -15.86
CA GLY A 186 -21.97 -6.55 -14.56
C GLY A 186 -22.32 -5.44 -13.56
N THR A 187 -22.51 -5.83 -12.30
CA THR A 187 -22.65 -4.93 -11.15
C THR A 187 -21.42 -5.01 -10.25
N ILE A 188 -20.77 -3.88 -10.02
CA ILE A 188 -19.61 -3.77 -9.11
C ILE A 188 -20.02 -2.96 -7.89
N ALA A 189 -19.91 -3.56 -6.71
CA ALA A 189 -20.13 -2.88 -5.44
C ALA A 189 -18.90 -2.05 -5.08
N VAL A 190 -19.09 -0.79 -4.69
CA VAL A 190 -17.99 0.14 -4.34
C VAL A 190 -18.23 0.81 -3.00
N ASP A 191 -17.16 1.17 -2.29
CA ASP A 191 -17.24 1.85 -0.98
C ASP A 191 -17.15 3.39 -1.05
N TRP A 192 -17.24 3.94 -2.27
CA TRP A 192 -17.35 5.38 -2.52
C TRP A 192 -18.52 5.68 -3.48
N THR A 193 -18.84 6.97 -3.62
CA THR A 193 -19.75 7.43 -4.68
C THR A 193 -18.91 7.89 -5.86
N PRO A 194 -19.03 7.27 -7.06
CA PRO A 194 -18.33 7.75 -8.24
C PRO A 194 -18.65 9.21 -8.52
N SER A 195 -17.61 10.03 -8.72
CA SER A 195 -17.75 11.41 -9.16
C SER A 195 -18.23 11.49 -10.62
N ALA A 196 -18.63 12.67 -11.10
CA ALA A 196 -19.02 12.82 -12.50
C ALA A 196 -17.90 12.41 -13.48
N PRO A 197 -16.62 12.86 -13.31
CA PRO A 197 -15.52 12.39 -14.15
C PRO A 197 -15.26 10.88 -14.08
N GLN A 198 -15.41 10.27 -12.90
CA GLN A 198 -15.31 8.82 -12.77
C GLN A 198 -16.46 8.11 -13.50
N THR A 199 -17.67 8.66 -13.46
CA THR A 199 -18.82 8.12 -14.18
C THR A 199 -18.61 8.21 -15.70
N ASP A 200 -18.01 9.30 -16.20
CA ASP A 200 -17.60 9.41 -17.61
C ASP A 200 -16.57 8.35 -17.99
N SER A 201 -15.56 8.13 -17.12
CA SER A 201 -14.53 7.10 -17.31
C SER A 201 -15.14 5.69 -17.34
N ILE A 202 -16.10 5.40 -16.43
CA ILE A 202 -16.82 4.12 -16.40
C ILE A 202 -17.57 3.89 -17.72
N ARG A 203 -18.33 4.89 -18.20
CA ARG A 203 -19.06 4.81 -19.47
C ARG A 203 -18.14 4.61 -20.67
N LYS A 204 -16.98 5.25 -20.65
CA LYS A 204 -15.96 5.17 -21.72
C LYS A 204 -15.26 3.81 -21.75
N VAL A 205 -14.78 3.31 -20.61
CA VAL A 205 -13.85 2.18 -20.55
C VAL A 205 -14.55 0.83 -20.39
N ILE A 206 -15.60 0.77 -19.56
CA ILE A 206 -16.29 -0.47 -19.20
C ILE A 206 -17.82 -0.30 -19.32
N PRO A 207 -18.34 0.00 -20.53
CA PRO A 207 -19.74 0.34 -20.74
C PRO A 207 -20.70 -0.77 -20.30
N GLY A 208 -21.90 -0.36 -19.86
CA GLY A 208 -22.92 -1.27 -19.34
C GLY A 208 -22.70 -1.74 -17.90
N THR A 209 -21.52 -1.52 -17.33
CA THR A 209 -21.21 -1.89 -15.94
C THR A 209 -21.83 -0.91 -14.96
N ARG A 210 -22.52 -1.42 -13.95
CA ARG A 210 -23.17 -0.62 -12.91
C ARG A 210 -22.34 -0.60 -11.65
N PHE A 211 -21.95 0.59 -11.21
CA PHE A 211 -21.26 0.80 -9.94
C PHE A 211 -22.29 1.14 -8.87
N VAL A 212 -22.39 0.32 -7.82
CA VAL A 212 -23.35 0.49 -6.73
C VAL A 212 -22.61 0.81 -5.45
N ASN A 213 -22.88 1.97 -4.87
CA ASN A 213 -22.30 2.35 -3.59
C ASN A 213 -22.89 1.50 -2.46
N VAL A 214 -22.01 0.82 -1.72
CA VAL A 214 -22.33 -0.06 -0.58
C VAL A 214 -21.63 0.40 0.70
N LYS A 215 -21.19 1.66 0.76
CA LYS A 215 -20.48 2.24 1.91
C LYS A 215 -21.21 1.96 3.24
N SER A 216 -22.54 2.14 3.28
CA SER A 216 -23.37 1.86 4.46
C SER A 216 -23.38 0.40 4.93
N MET A 217 -22.92 -0.52 4.10
CA MET A 217 -22.79 -1.94 4.41
C MET A 217 -21.38 -2.31 4.89
N THR A 218 -20.44 -1.34 4.86
CA THR A 218 -19.09 -1.50 5.39
C THR A 218 -19.02 -1.05 6.85
N PRO A 219 -18.28 -1.77 7.71
CA PRO A 219 -18.29 -1.61 9.16
C PRO A 219 -17.77 -0.26 9.66
N ILE A 220 -17.12 0.50 8.79
CA ILE A 220 -16.54 1.81 9.12
C ILE A 220 -17.58 2.93 9.01
N THR A 221 -18.79 2.60 8.53
CA THR A 221 -19.95 3.49 8.61
C THR A 221 -21.17 2.86 9.29
N SER A 222 -21.22 1.53 9.43
CA SER A 222 -22.24 0.87 10.25
C SER A 222 -21.82 0.80 11.71
N GLU A 223 -22.80 0.87 12.60
CA GLU A 223 -22.72 0.91 14.07
C GLU A 223 -21.84 -0.18 14.73
N GLU A 224 -21.41 -1.20 13.96
CA GLU A 224 -20.49 -2.28 14.33
C GLU A 224 -19.06 -1.81 14.70
N ALA A 225 -18.62 -0.65 14.22
CA ALA A 225 -17.36 -0.04 14.68
C ALA A 225 -17.35 0.22 16.20
N THR A 226 -18.51 0.51 16.78
CA THR A 226 -18.70 0.70 18.23
C THR A 226 -18.49 -0.62 18.99
N THR A 227 -18.88 -1.76 18.40
CA THR A 227 -18.71 -3.08 19.00
C THR A 227 -17.24 -3.51 19.06
N CYS A 228 -16.44 -3.17 18.04
CA CYS A 228 -15.00 -3.47 18.04
C CYS A 228 -14.22 -2.67 19.10
N CYS A 229 -14.58 -1.40 19.33
CA CYS A 229 -14.05 -0.61 20.44
C CYS A 229 -14.51 -1.14 21.81
N ASN A 230 -15.76 -1.57 21.93
CA ASN A 230 -16.31 -2.08 23.19
C ASN A 230 -15.77 -3.47 23.58
N LEU A 231 -15.42 -4.34 22.62
CA LEU A 231 -14.77 -5.63 22.95
C LEU A 231 -13.36 -5.44 23.50
N LYS A 232 -12.57 -4.48 23.00
CA LYS A 232 -11.29 -4.11 23.61
C LYS A 232 -11.48 -3.57 25.03
N GLY A 233 -12.51 -2.75 25.25
CA GLY A 233 -12.86 -2.25 26.59
C GLY A 233 -13.31 -3.35 27.56
N LEU A 234 -14.03 -4.37 27.09
CA LEU A 234 -14.53 -5.47 27.91
C LEU A 234 -13.41 -6.47 28.26
N LEU A 235 -12.51 -6.78 27.32
CA LEU A 235 -11.35 -7.64 27.56
C LEU A 235 -10.35 -7.00 28.55
N VAL A 236 -10.13 -5.69 28.47
CA VAL A 236 -9.29 -4.96 29.45
C VAL A 236 -9.95 -4.91 30.83
N ARG A 237 -11.28 -4.78 30.91
CA ARG A 237 -12.00 -4.80 32.20
C ARG A 237 -12.04 -6.18 32.85
N LEU A 238 -12.14 -7.26 32.06
CA LEU A 238 -12.10 -8.63 32.58
C LEU A 238 -10.68 -9.04 33.01
N ALA A 239 -9.63 -8.55 32.36
CA ALA A 239 -8.24 -8.76 32.77
C ALA A 239 -7.89 -8.05 34.09
N ASN A 240 -8.53 -6.90 34.37
CA ASN A 240 -8.31 -6.13 35.60
C ASN A 240 -9.24 -6.51 36.77
N ALA A 241 -10.16 -7.46 36.58
CA ALA A 241 -11.08 -7.91 37.64
C ALA A 241 -10.55 -9.10 38.46
N HIS A 242 -9.32 -9.56 38.18
CA HIS A 242 -8.64 -10.65 38.89
C HIS A 242 -7.26 -10.25 39.46
N ILE A 243 -7.10 -8.98 39.82
CA ILE A 243 -6.02 -8.50 40.70
C ILE A 243 -6.66 -7.95 41.97
#